data_AF-A0A171D3B6-F1
#
_entry.id   AF-A0A171D3B6-F1
#
_cell.length_a   1.000
_cell.length_b   1.000
_cell.length_c   1.000
_cell.angle_alpha   90.00
_cell.angle_beta   90.00
_cell.angle_gamma   90.00
#
_symmetry.space_group_name_H-M   'P 1'
#
loop_
_entity.id
_entity.type
_entity.pdbx_description
1 polymer ?
#
loop_
_entity_poly.entity_id
_entity_poly.type
_entity_poly.pdbx_seq_one_letter_code
_entity_poly.pdbx_strand_id
1 'polypeptide(L)'
;MAYENDKDMYIAAVALATIAAGVLRRPMAFSIVATLGLMVSDPGAMNAAAKEWDKADLDQLKREITELKETLRKDGKWEGEAFAAFDAAVLKFNDELGNAQNLRKGMGDALDQTALVYHVGAIIAMSVAVIMQALAALSIVFLAHPGGKVAFEVALTGVLNSIDKAVKAMAKKKMTAAGVVAGILYGVATLQDNMGKLFFGMKAMPEGTPEFTKAGLTYDPASGLKKTELPSLNMNLNQGGLHLPGLP
;
A
#
# COMPACT_ATOMS: atom_id res chain seq x y z
N MET A 1 -12.81 10.61 -17.07
CA MET A 1 -12.79 11.46 -18.28
C MET A 1 -11.40 11.96 -18.68
N ALA A 2 -10.59 12.64 -17.83
CA ALA A 2 -9.29 13.18 -18.31
C ALA A 2 -8.24 12.11 -18.72
N TYR A 3 -8.30 10.90 -18.15
CA TYR A 3 -7.23 9.89 -18.28
C TYR A 3 -7.55 8.72 -19.24
N GLU A 4 -8.79 8.61 -19.70
CA GLU A 4 -9.26 7.41 -20.45
C GLU A 4 -8.62 7.29 -21.83
N ASN A 5 -8.21 8.41 -22.44
CA ASN A 5 -7.62 8.42 -23.79
C ASN A 5 -6.08 8.40 -23.78
N ASP A 6 -5.44 8.44 -22.61
CA ASP A 6 -3.98 8.62 -22.53
C ASP A 6 -3.20 7.41 -23.06
N LYS A 7 -3.75 6.21 -22.86
CA LYS A 7 -3.17 4.97 -23.40
C LYS A 7 -3.14 5.00 -24.92
N ASP A 8 -4.23 5.42 -25.53
CA ASP A 8 -4.34 5.55 -26.99
C ASP A 8 -3.40 6.64 -27.51
N MET A 9 -3.26 7.75 -26.77
CA MET A 9 -2.25 8.77 -27.08
C MET A 9 -0.82 8.22 -27.07
N TYR A 10 -0.46 7.39 -26.08
CA TYR A 10 0.86 6.74 -26.06
C TYR A 10 1.06 5.81 -27.27
N ILE A 11 0.07 4.97 -27.55
CA ILE A 11 0.14 4.01 -28.67
C ILE A 11 0.25 4.77 -30.00
N ALA A 12 -0.56 5.80 -30.19
CA ALA A 12 -0.51 6.65 -31.38
C ALA A 12 0.84 7.37 -31.50
N ALA A 13 1.36 7.92 -30.40
CA ALA A 13 2.66 8.58 -30.38
C ALA A 13 3.79 7.61 -30.77
N VAL A 14 3.81 6.40 -30.21
CA VAL A 14 4.79 5.37 -30.55
C VAL A 14 4.68 4.96 -32.02
N ALA A 15 3.47 4.75 -32.52
CA ALA A 15 3.25 4.39 -33.92
C ALA A 15 3.75 5.48 -34.88
N LEU A 16 3.37 6.74 -34.62
CA LEU A 16 3.81 7.90 -35.41
C LEU A 16 5.33 8.07 -35.34
N ALA A 17 5.92 7.96 -34.16
CA ALA A 17 7.37 8.05 -33.99
C ALA A 17 8.10 6.90 -34.71
N THR A 18 7.53 5.69 -34.74
CA THR A 18 8.08 4.53 -35.46
C THR A 18 8.13 4.79 -36.96
N ILE A 19 7.03 5.31 -37.53
CA ILE A 19 6.97 5.68 -38.95
C ILE A 19 8.03 6.75 -39.24
N ALA A 20 8.11 7.80 -38.42
CA ALA A 20 9.10 8.86 -38.59
C ALA A 20 10.54 8.33 -38.49
N ALA A 21 10.83 7.44 -37.54
CA ALA A 21 12.13 6.79 -37.41
C ALA A 21 12.49 5.94 -38.63
N GLY A 22 11.51 5.24 -39.22
CA GLY A 22 11.68 4.49 -40.46
C GLY A 22 12.03 5.36 -41.67
N VAL A 23 11.48 6.58 -41.74
CA VAL A 23 11.83 7.57 -42.77
C VAL A 23 13.23 8.14 -42.52
N LEU A 24 13.53 8.52 -41.28
CA LEU A 24 14.82 9.11 -40.91
C LEU A 24 15.99 8.11 -41.00
N ARG A 25 15.73 6.81 -40.77
CA ARG A 25 16.73 5.71 -40.80
C ARG A 25 17.96 5.96 -39.93
N ARG A 26 17.79 6.66 -38.80
CA ARG A 26 18.86 6.95 -37.84
C ARG A 26 18.73 6.06 -36.60
N PRO A 27 19.83 5.49 -36.07
CA PRO A 27 19.78 4.65 -34.87
C PRO A 27 19.20 5.39 -33.65
N MET A 28 19.48 6.70 -33.51
CA MET A 28 18.93 7.52 -32.43
C MET A 28 17.41 7.72 -32.52
N ALA A 29 16.85 7.74 -33.73
CA ALA A 29 15.39 7.82 -33.88
C ALA A 29 14.73 6.55 -33.35
N PHE A 30 15.33 5.38 -33.60
CA PHE A 30 14.86 4.11 -33.05
C PHE A 30 15.04 4.00 -31.54
N SER A 31 16.11 4.55 -30.95
CA SER A 31 16.26 4.57 -29.49
C SER A 31 15.18 5.42 -28.81
N ILE A 32 14.79 6.54 -29.41
CA ILE A 32 13.67 7.37 -28.94
C ILE A 32 12.37 6.57 -28.98
N VAL A 33 12.07 5.91 -30.11
CA VAL A 33 10.87 5.06 -30.26
C VAL A 33 10.84 3.94 -29.24
N ALA A 34 11.96 3.24 -29.04
CA ALA A 34 12.06 2.17 -28.05
C ALA A 34 11.78 2.70 -26.64
N THR A 35 12.35 3.87 -26.30
CA THR A 35 12.13 4.48 -24.98
C THR A 35 10.67 4.91 -24.82
N LEU A 36 10.04 5.51 -25.83
CA LEU A 36 8.61 5.83 -25.82
C LEU A 36 7.74 4.57 -25.66
N GLY A 37 8.11 3.46 -26.31
CA GLY A 37 7.44 2.17 -26.19
C GLY A 37 7.46 1.61 -24.77
N LEU A 38 8.60 1.70 -24.08
CA LEU A 38 8.72 1.31 -22.67
C LEU A 38 7.92 2.20 -21.72
N MET A 39 7.47 3.37 -22.19
CA MET A 39 6.74 4.34 -21.41
C MET A 39 5.22 4.24 -21.61
N VAL A 40 4.75 3.35 -22.50
CA VAL A 40 3.33 3.11 -22.70
C VAL A 40 2.73 2.59 -21.39
N SER A 41 1.67 3.25 -20.94
CA SER A 41 1.02 2.99 -19.66
C SER A 41 -0.46 3.31 -19.76
N ASP A 42 -1.22 2.91 -18.76
CA ASP A 42 -2.64 3.23 -18.64
C ASP A 42 -2.92 4.09 -17.39
N PRO A 43 -2.81 5.43 -17.49
CA PRO A 43 -3.12 6.35 -16.40
C PRO A 43 -4.56 6.23 -15.91
N GLY A 44 -5.48 5.90 -16.82
CA GLY A 44 -6.89 5.67 -16.50
C GLY A 44 -7.07 4.51 -15.54
N ALA A 45 -6.41 3.37 -15.82
CA ALA A 45 -6.40 2.22 -14.92
C ALA A 45 -5.73 2.54 -13.57
N MET A 46 -4.64 3.33 -13.55
CA MET A 46 -3.99 3.75 -12.31
C MET A 46 -4.91 4.60 -11.42
N ASN A 47 -5.63 5.55 -12.00
CA ASN A 47 -6.62 6.36 -11.27
C ASN A 47 -7.82 5.51 -10.81
N ALA A 48 -8.30 4.60 -11.66
CA ALA A 48 -9.36 3.66 -11.27
C ALA A 48 -8.95 2.80 -10.06
N ALA A 49 -7.71 2.30 -10.06
CA ALA A 49 -7.13 1.60 -8.93
C ALA A 49 -7.02 2.50 -7.70
N ALA A 50 -6.54 3.74 -7.83
CA ALA A 50 -6.48 4.70 -6.73
C ALA A 50 -7.83 4.86 -6.02
N LYS A 51 -8.91 5.04 -6.80
CA LYS A 51 -10.27 5.12 -6.27
C LYS A 51 -10.74 3.85 -5.58
N GLU A 52 -10.26 2.68 -6.00
CA GLU A 52 -10.59 1.41 -5.36
C GLU A 52 -9.87 1.27 -4.01
N TRP A 53 -8.63 1.75 -3.91
CA TRP A 53 -7.90 1.79 -2.64
C TRP A 53 -8.62 2.65 -1.58
N ASP A 54 -9.26 3.74 -2.00
CA ASP A 54 -9.99 4.65 -1.12
C ASP A 54 -11.38 4.15 -0.65
N LYS A 55 -11.95 3.12 -1.29
CA LYS A 55 -13.32 2.66 -0.99
C LYS A 55 -13.47 1.88 0.33
N ALA A 56 -12.38 1.40 0.93
CA ALA A 56 -12.49 0.58 2.14
C ALA A 56 -12.77 1.45 3.38
N ASP A 57 -13.94 1.26 4.00
CA ASP A 57 -14.29 1.92 5.26
C ASP A 57 -13.78 1.12 6.47
N LEU A 58 -12.49 1.26 6.76
CA LEU A 58 -11.90 0.68 7.98
C LEU A 58 -12.37 1.38 9.26
N ASP A 59 -12.94 2.59 9.16
CA ASP A 59 -13.48 3.29 10.33
C ASP A 59 -14.79 2.66 10.79
N GLN A 60 -15.61 2.14 9.87
CA GLN A 60 -16.78 1.34 10.22
C GLN A 60 -16.39 0.12 11.06
N LEU A 61 -15.37 -0.63 10.64
CA LEU A 61 -14.92 -1.81 11.38
C LEU A 61 -14.38 -1.45 12.78
N LYS A 62 -13.63 -0.34 12.90
CA LYS A 62 -13.19 0.18 14.22
C LYS A 62 -14.37 0.52 15.12
N ARG A 63 -15.41 1.17 14.57
CA ARG A 63 -16.64 1.50 15.31
C ARG A 63 -17.34 0.24 15.80
N GLU A 64 -17.58 -0.73 14.91
CA GLU A 64 -18.28 -1.98 15.24
C GLU A 64 -17.56 -2.79 16.34
N ILE A 65 -16.23 -2.88 16.32
CA ILE A 65 -15.47 -3.59 17.36
C ILE A 65 -15.46 -2.82 18.68
N THR A 66 -15.39 -1.49 18.61
CA THR A 66 -15.47 -0.65 19.80
C THR A 66 -16.86 -0.76 20.44
N GLU A 67 -17.93 -0.75 19.63
CA GLU A 67 -19.30 -0.96 20.10
C GLU A 67 -19.49 -2.35 20.72
N LEU A 68 -18.95 -3.41 20.09
CA LEU A 68 -18.96 -4.76 20.65
C LEU A 68 -18.30 -4.80 22.04
N LYS A 69 -17.13 -4.17 22.18
CA LYS A 69 -16.43 -4.07 23.46
C LYS A 69 -17.29 -3.36 24.52
N GLU A 70 -17.88 -2.23 24.17
CA GLU A 70 -18.72 -1.46 25.11
C GLU A 70 -19.98 -2.22 25.50
N THR A 71 -20.61 -2.95 24.57
CA THR A 71 -21.77 -3.80 24.87
C THR A 71 -21.40 -4.92 25.84
N LEU A 72 -20.28 -5.62 25.62
CA LEU A 72 -19.82 -6.69 26.50
C LEU A 72 -19.51 -6.19 27.92
N ARG A 73 -19.02 -4.95 28.05
CA ARG A 73 -18.80 -4.29 29.33
C ARG A 73 -20.10 -3.88 30.02
N LYS A 74 -21.02 -3.25 29.30
CA LYS A 74 -22.29 -2.74 29.84
C LYS A 74 -23.22 -3.83 30.35
N ASP A 75 -23.23 -4.98 29.70
CA ASP A 75 -24.03 -6.13 30.13
C ASP A 75 -23.57 -6.69 31.49
N GLY A 76 -22.41 -6.24 32.02
CA GLY A 76 -21.87 -6.68 33.31
C GLY A 76 -21.46 -8.15 33.34
N LYS A 77 -21.48 -8.83 32.19
CA LYS A 77 -21.23 -10.27 32.05
C LYS A 77 -19.75 -10.60 31.87
N TRP A 78 -18.91 -9.62 31.55
CA TRP A 78 -17.50 -9.85 31.31
C TRP A 78 -16.64 -8.76 31.96
N GLU A 79 -15.99 -9.12 33.07
CA GLU A 79 -15.10 -8.25 33.84
C GLU A 79 -13.79 -8.98 34.20
N GLY A 80 -12.84 -8.27 34.81
CA GLY A 80 -11.58 -8.82 35.30
C GLY A 80 -10.47 -8.89 34.25
N GLU A 81 -9.43 -9.67 34.55
CA GLU A 81 -8.19 -9.73 33.75
C GLU A 81 -8.42 -10.19 32.31
N ALA A 82 -9.39 -11.08 32.08
CA ALA A 82 -9.74 -11.55 30.74
C ALA A 82 -10.33 -10.42 29.87
N PHE A 83 -11.17 -9.56 30.45
CA PHE A 83 -11.70 -8.39 29.75
C PHE A 83 -10.59 -7.36 29.50
N ALA A 84 -9.67 -7.16 30.44
CA ALA A 84 -8.52 -6.27 30.25
C ALA A 84 -7.61 -6.73 29.09
N ALA A 85 -7.37 -8.04 28.96
CA ALA A 85 -6.63 -8.60 27.83
C ALA A 85 -7.35 -8.41 26.49
N PHE A 86 -8.68 -8.59 26.48
CA PHE A 86 -9.51 -8.31 25.30
C PHE A 86 -9.51 -6.83 24.92
N ASP A 87 -9.67 -5.91 25.88
CA ASP A 87 -9.60 -4.46 25.65
C ASP A 87 -8.25 -4.05 25.06
N ALA A 88 -7.15 -4.58 25.61
CA ALA A 88 -5.81 -4.36 25.06
C ALA A 88 -5.67 -4.89 23.63
N ALA A 89 -6.25 -6.04 23.31
CA ALA A 89 -6.26 -6.59 21.95
C ALA A 89 -7.11 -5.74 21.00
N VAL A 90 -8.27 -5.25 21.43
CA VAL A 90 -9.14 -4.35 20.66
C VAL A 90 -8.43 -3.02 20.39
N LEU A 91 -7.78 -2.43 21.38
CA LEU A 91 -7.00 -1.19 21.20
C LEU A 91 -5.90 -1.39 20.16
N LYS A 92 -5.10 -2.44 20.30
CA LYS A 92 -4.05 -2.77 19.34
C LYS A 92 -4.62 -3.03 17.94
N PHE A 93 -5.75 -3.72 17.83
CA PHE A 93 -6.40 -3.96 16.54
C PHE A 93 -6.89 -2.66 15.89
N ASN A 94 -7.50 -1.75 16.67
CA ASN A 94 -7.93 -0.44 16.19
C ASN A 94 -6.74 0.43 15.72
N ASP A 95 -5.62 0.38 16.43
CA ASP A 95 -4.38 1.06 16.04
C ASP A 95 -3.86 0.52 14.69
N GLU A 96 -3.81 -0.81 14.53
CA GLU A 96 -3.39 -1.43 13.27
C GLU A 96 -4.37 -1.13 12.12
N LEU A 97 -5.69 -1.07 12.37
CA LEU A 97 -6.66 -0.59 11.39
C LEU A 97 -6.43 0.88 11.02
N GLY A 98 -6.00 1.71 11.96
CA GLY A 98 -5.60 3.10 11.72
C GLY A 98 -4.38 3.18 10.80
N ASN A 99 -3.35 2.40 11.07
CA ASN A 99 -2.15 2.31 10.23
C ASN A 99 -2.50 1.80 8.83
N ALA A 100 -3.30 0.74 8.73
CA ALA A 100 -3.76 0.19 7.45
C ALA A 100 -4.54 1.22 6.64
N GLN A 101 -5.42 2.00 7.27
CA GLN A 101 -6.17 3.05 6.59
C GLN A 101 -5.27 4.16 6.06
N ASN A 102 -4.29 4.61 6.85
CA ASN A 102 -3.33 5.62 6.43
C ASN A 102 -2.49 5.15 5.25
N LEU A 103 -2.06 3.88 5.25
CA LEU A 103 -1.33 3.28 4.14
C LEU A 103 -2.18 3.13 2.88
N ARG A 104 -3.46 2.76 3.02
CA ARG A 104 -4.40 2.70 1.90
C ARG A 104 -4.61 4.06 1.27
N LYS A 105 -4.85 5.11 2.08
CA LYS A 105 -4.94 6.50 1.59
C LYS A 105 -3.65 6.93 0.92
N GLY A 106 -2.50 6.65 1.54
CA GLY A 106 -1.20 6.95 0.95
C GLY A 106 -0.96 6.23 -0.39
N MET A 107 -1.46 5.00 -0.56
CA MET A 107 -1.45 4.30 -1.84
C MET A 107 -2.38 4.94 -2.86
N GLY A 108 -3.59 5.32 -2.46
CA GLY A 108 -4.54 6.05 -3.30
C GLY A 108 -3.92 7.34 -3.84
N ASP A 109 -3.40 8.17 -2.95
CA ASP A 109 -2.71 9.42 -3.30
C ASP A 109 -1.49 9.19 -4.20
N ALA A 110 -0.67 8.17 -3.90
CA ALA A 110 0.50 7.84 -4.71
C ALA A 110 0.12 7.35 -6.11
N LEU A 111 -0.95 6.56 -6.24
CA LEU A 111 -1.46 6.09 -7.53
C LEU A 111 -2.08 7.24 -8.34
N ASP A 112 -2.81 8.15 -7.70
CA ASP A 112 -3.38 9.33 -8.38
C ASP A 112 -2.28 10.29 -8.87
N GLN A 113 -1.28 10.58 -8.03
CA GLN A 113 -0.11 11.37 -8.45
C GLN A 113 0.68 10.68 -9.58
N THR A 114 0.80 9.35 -9.50
CA THR A 114 1.43 8.57 -10.56
C THR A 114 0.62 8.68 -11.85
N ALA A 115 -0.70 8.55 -11.80
CA ALA A 115 -1.57 8.74 -12.97
C ALA A 115 -1.36 10.12 -13.61
N LEU A 116 -1.25 11.19 -12.82
CA LEU A 116 -0.97 12.53 -13.32
C LEU A 116 0.41 12.65 -14.00
N VAL A 117 1.47 12.08 -13.40
CA VAL A 117 2.80 12.05 -14.01
C VAL A 117 2.77 11.30 -15.34
N TYR A 118 2.05 10.19 -15.42
CA TYR A 118 1.91 9.42 -16.64
C TYR A 118 0.98 10.09 -17.67
N HIS A 119 0.00 10.88 -17.27
CA HIS A 119 -0.78 11.73 -18.19
C HIS A 119 0.08 12.80 -18.86
N VAL A 120 0.86 13.56 -18.06
CA VAL A 120 1.81 14.56 -18.58
C VAL A 120 2.82 13.90 -19.53
N GLY A 121 3.26 12.69 -19.20
CA GLY A 121 4.11 11.92 -20.09
C GLY A 121 3.49 11.60 -21.44
N ALA A 122 2.15 11.44 -21.53
CA ALA A 122 1.45 11.09 -22.75
C ALA A 122 1.45 12.27 -23.71
N ILE A 123 1.20 13.47 -23.16
CA ILE A 123 1.28 14.74 -23.87
C ILE A 123 2.70 14.95 -24.42
N ILE A 124 3.73 14.69 -23.61
CA ILE A 124 5.13 14.82 -24.05
C ILE A 124 5.46 13.79 -25.13
N ALA A 125 5.03 12.53 -24.97
CA ALA A 125 5.25 11.49 -25.97
C ALA A 125 4.62 11.86 -27.32
N MET A 126 3.39 12.35 -27.30
CA MET A 126 2.71 12.83 -28.51
C MET A 126 3.42 14.03 -29.14
N SER A 127 3.87 14.99 -28.33
CA SER A 127 4.64 16.15 -28.81
C SER A 127 5.93 15.71 -29.51
N VAL A 128 6.65 14.74 -28.93
CA VAL A 128 7.86 14.16 -29.53
C VAL A 128 7.54 13.50 -30.86
N ALA A 129 6.46 12.72 -30.94
CA ALA A 129 6.06 12.05 -32.18
C ALA A 129 5.74 13.06 -33.30
N VAL A 130 5.04 14.15 -32.99
CA VAL A 130 4.76 15.23 -33.94
C VAL A 130 6.05 15.91 -34.43
N ILE A 131 6.99 16.21 -33.53
CA ILE A 131 8.28 16.79 -33.91
C ILE A 131 9.06 15.82 -34.81
N MET A 132 9.11 14.53 -34.47
CA MET A 132 9.80 13.53 -35.29
C MET A 132 9.17 13.42 -36.69
N GLN A 133 7.84 13.49 -36.80
CA GLN A 133 7.16 13.52 -38.09
C GLN A 133 7.51 14.75 -38.92
N ALA A 134 7.58 15.94 -38.30
CA ALA A 134 8.02 17.15 -38.99
C ALA A 134 9.46 17.03 -39.50
N LEU A 135 10.37 16.46 -38.70
CA LEU A 135 11.75 16.19 -39.11
C LEU A 135 11.83 15.18 -40.25
N ALA A 136 11.02 14.12 -40.22
CA ALA A 136 10.93 13.13 -41.28
C ALA A 136 10.47 13.78 -42.61
N ALA A 137 9.43 14.60 -42.57
CA ALA A 137 8.96 15.35 -43.74
C ALA A 137 10.05 16.29 -44.29
N LEU A 138 10.72 17.05 -43.43
CA LEU A 138 11.83 17.93 -43.83
C LEU A 138 12.99 17.14 -44.45
N SER A 139 13.31 15.96 -43.93
CA SER A 139 14.40 15.12 -44.46
C SER A 139 14.16 14.71 -45.91
N ILE A 140 12.90 14.48 -46.30
CA ILE A 140 12.51 14.16 -47.68
C ILE A 140 12.74 15.39 -48.59
N VAL A 141 12.38 16.59 -48.12
CA VAL A 141 12.58 17.84 -48.88
C VAL A 141 14.06 18.12 -49.13
N PHE A 142 14.92 17.94 -48.13
CA PHE A 142 16.37 18.12 -48.26
C PHE A 142 17.05 17.02 -49.07
N LEU A 143 16.42 15.86 -49.21
CA LEU A 143 16.91 14.81 -50.11
C LEU A 143 16.76 15.21 -51.58
N ALA A 144 15.74 16.01 -51.90
CA ALA A 144 15.54 16.58 -53.24
C ALA A 144 16.42 17.81 -53.52
N HIS A 145 16.93 18.50 -52.49
CA HIS A 145 17.70 19.74 -52.61
C HIS A 145 19.08 19.63 -51.93
N PRO A 146 20.12 19.16 -52.66
CA PRO A 146 21.40 18.76 -52.05
C PRO A 146 22.20 19.90 -51.41
N GLY A 147 21.95 21.16 -51.78
CA GLY A 147 22.69 22.32 -51.27
C GLY A 147 22.62 22.54 -49.76
N GLY A 148 21.58 22.04 -49.08
CA GLY A 148 21.39 22.19 -47.63
C GLY A 148 21.62 20.91 -46.81
N LYS A 149 21.94 19.79 -47.46
CA LYS A 149 21.88 18.46 -46.82
C LYS A 149 22.79 18.34 -45.60
N VAL A 150 24.04 18.81 -45.70
CA VAL A 150 25.01 18.70 -44.59
C VAL A 150 24.56 19.53 -43.38
N ALA A 151 24.11 20.76 -43.60
CA ALA A 151 23.63 21.62 -42.53
C ALA A 151 22.37 21.03 -41.85
N PHE A 152 21.46 20.48 -42.64
CA PHE A 152 20.29 19.79 -42.11
C PHE A 152 20.65 18.56 -41.28
N GLU A 153 21.61 17.74 -41.71
CA GLU A 153 22.03 16.54 -40.98
C GLU A 153 22.66 16.86 -39.61
N VAL A 154 23.45 17.94 -39.54
CA VAL A 154 23.98 18.45 -38.27
C VAL A 154 22.86 18.92 -37.36
N ALA A 155 21.92 19.72 -37.89
CA ALA A 155 20.76 20.21 -37.14
C ALA A 155 19.86 19.06 -36.66
N LEU A 156 19.54 18.11 -37.53
CA LEU A 156 18.73 16.93 -37.24
C LEU A 156 19.34 16.13 -36.09
N THR A 157 20.66 15.90 -36.14
CA THR A 157 21.39 15.19 -35.08
C THR A 157 21.28 15.93 -33.75
N GLY A 158 21.43 17.26 -33.75
CA GLY A 158 21.27 18.09 -32.55
C GLY A 158 19.85 18.02 -31.96
N VAL A 159 18.83 18.08 -32.81
CA VAL A 159 17.42 17.98 -32.38
C VAL A 159 17.10 16.59 -31.84
N LEU A 160 17.49 15.52 -32.54
CA LEU A 160 17.28 14.14 -32.08
C LEU A 160 17.98 13.88 -30.73
N ASN A 161 19.20 14.39 -30.54
CA ASN A 161 19.89 14.31 -29.25
C ASN A 161 19.14 15.02 -28.12
N SER A 162 18.50 16.14 -28.42
CA SER A 162 17.73 16.91 -27.45
C SER A 162 16.43 16.19 -27.08
N ILE A 163 15.76 15.60 -28.08
CA ILE A 163 14.58 14.75 -27.89
C ILE A 163 14.95 13.52 -27.05
N ASP A 164 16.03 12.81 -27.38
CA ASP A 164 16.48 11.61 -26.66
C ASP A 164 16.74 11.92 -25.17
N LYS A 165 17.42 13.02 -24.87
CA LYS A 165 17.63 13.49 -23.49
C LYS A 165 16.32 13.78 -22.76
N ALA A 166 15.39 14.46 -23.42
CA ALA A 166 14.09 14.80 -22.82
C ALA A 166 13.25 13.54 -22.54
N VAL A 167 13.18 12.61 -23.49
CA VAL A 167 12.45 11.35 -23.34
C VAL A 167 13.08 10.49 -22.24
N LYS A 168 14.41 10.36 -22.20
CA LYS A 168 15.11 9.62 -21.13
C LYS A 168 14.91 10.25 -19.75
N ALA A 169 14.94 11.58 -19.65
CA ALA A 169 14.66 12.26 -18.39
C ALA A 169 13.24 11.97 -17.89
N MET A 170 12.26 11.95 -18.80
CA MET A 170 10.87 11.63 -18.48
C MET A 170 10.69 10.14 -18.13
N ALA A 171 11.35 9.24 -18.85
CA ALA A 171 11.40 7.80 -18.52
C ALA A 171 11.94 7.57 -17.11
N LYS A 172 13.02 8.28 -16.74
CA LYS A 172 13.58 8.22 -15.39
C LYS A 172 12.58 8.66 -14.32
N LYS A 173 11.86 9.78 -14.55
CA LYS A 173 10.82 10.24 -13.62
C LYS A 173 9.70 9.21 -13.43
N LYS A 174 9.24 8.59 -14.53
CA LYS A 174 8.23 7.52 -14.47
C LYS A 174 8.71 6.29 -13.72
N MET A 175 9.95 5.86 -13.95
CA MET A 175 10.55 4.74 -13.22
C MET A 175 10.66 5.05 -11.73
N THR A 176 11.01 6.28 -11.34
CA THR A 176 11.01 6.68 -9.94
C THR A 176 9.61 6.63 -9.33
N ALA A 177 8.58 7.13 -10.03
CA ALA A 177 7.20 7.05 -9.55
C ALA A 177 6.73 5.59 -9.38
N ALA A 178 7.01 4.73 -10.36
CA ALA A 178 6.71 3.30 -10.27
C ALA A 178 7.45 2.63 -9.09
N GLY A 179 8.72 3.02 -8.85
CA GLY A 179 9.51 2.54 -7.72
C GLY A 179 8.92 2.94 -6.37
N VAL A 180 8.38 4.15 -6.24
CA VAL A 180 7.68 4.60 -5.02
C VAL A 180 6.45 3.74 -4.76
N VAL A 181 5.60 3.54 -5.78
CA VAL A 181 4.40 2.68 -5.67
C VAL A 181 4.79 1.24 -5.29
N ALA A 182 5.81 0.67 -5.93
CA ALA A 182 6.32 -0.65 -5.60
C ALA A 182 6.83 -0.75 -4.16
N GLY A 183 7.52 0.29 -3.68
CA GLY A 183 7.97 0.39 -2.29
C GLY A 183 6.82 0.41 -1.29
N ILE A 184 5.74 1.15 -1.56
CA ILE A 184 4.54 1.15 -0.71
C ILE A 184 3.88 -0.23 -0.73
N LEU A 185 3.75 -0.87 -1.90
CA LEU A 185 3.17 -2.23 -2.01
C LEU A 185 3.96 -3.26 -1.21
N TYR A 186 5.29 -3.18 -1.26
CA TYR A 186 6.16 -4.03 -0.45
C TYR A 186 5.96 -3.75 1.05
N GLY A 187 5.83 -2.48 1.45
CA GLY A 187 5.47 -2.09 2.82
C GLY A 187 4.14 -2.71 3.28
N VAL A 188 3.11 -2.68 2.43
CA VAL A 188 1.82 -3.32 2.72
C VAL A 188 1.97 -4.84 2.86
N ALA A 189 2.69 -5.51 1.95
CA ALA A 189 2.92 -6.95 2.01
C ALA A 189 3.66 -7.36 3.30
N THR A 190 4.71 -6.63 3.67
CA THR A 190 5.45 -6.90 4.92
C THR A 190 4.60 -6.69 6.18
N LEU A 191 3.69 -5.71 6.19
CA LEU A 191 2.74 -5.54 7.29
C LEU A 191 1.73 -6.69 7.34
N GLN A 192 1.21 -7.13 6.19
CA GLN A 192 0.34 -8.31 6.13
C GLN A 192 1.03 -9.56 6.69
N ASP A 193 2.30 -9.79 6.34
CA ASP A 193 3.09 -10.90 6.88
C ASP A 193 3.29 -10.77 8.40
N ASN A 194 3.54 -9.57 8.90
CA ASN A 194 3.71 -9.32 10.34
C ASN A 194 2.39 -9.48 11.10
N MET A 195 1.26 -9.03 10.55
CA MET A 195 -0.06 -9.28 11.10
C MET A 195 -0.37 -10.78 11.10
N GLY A 196 -0.07 -11.48 10.00
CA GLY A 196 -0.22 -12.94 9.92
C GLY A 196 0.55 -13.67 11.02
N LYS A 197 1.80 -13.26 11.30
CA LYS A 197 2.61 -13.80 12.41
C LYS A 197 2.04 -13.46 13.79
N LEU A 198 1.45 -12.29 13.97
CA LEU A 198 0.76 -11.94 15.22
C LEU A 198 -0.47 -12.82 15.41
N PHE A 199 -1.22 -13.17 14.37
CA PHE A 199 -2.37 -14.08 14.50
C PHE A 199 -2.00 -15.56 14.59
N PHE A 200 -0.92 -16.00 13.93
CA PHE A 200 -0.41 -17.39 14.01
C PHE A 200 0.49 -17.64 15.24
N GLY A 201 0.93 -16.58 15.92
CA GLY A 201 1.91 -16.60 17.01
C GLY A 201 1.55 -15.73 18.21
N MET A 202 0.34 -15.18 18.28
CA MET A 202 -0.29 -14.87 19.57
C MET A 202 -0.31 -16.18 20.33
N LYS A 203 0.70 -16.39 21.19
CA LYS A 203 0.66 -17.37 22.26
C LYS A 203 -0.75 -17.25 22.82
N ALA A 204 -1.51 -18.35 22.84
CA ALA A 204 -2.62 -18.48 23.78
C ALA A 204 -2.13 -17.86 25.09
N MET A 205 -2.94 -17.02 25.73
CA MET A 205 -2.62 -16.38 27.02
C MET A 205 -1.64 -17.28 27.80
N PRO A 206 -0.50 -16.74 28.26
CA PRO A 206 0.66 -17.51 28.71
C PRO A 206 0.23 -18.83 29.33
N GLU A 207 0.80 -19.97 28.90
CA GLU A 207 0.43 -21.38 29.18
C GLU A 207 0.12 -21.79 30.64
N GLY A 208 -0.03 -20.87 31.58
CA GLY A 208 -0.99 -21.03 32.66
C GLY A 208 -2.40 -21.01 32.08
N THR A 209 -3.12 -22.13 32.17
CA THR A 209 -4.57 -22.09 32.34
C THR A 209 -4.91 -20.86 33.19
N PRO A 210 -5.78 -19.93 32.73
CA PRO A 210 -6.21 -18.84 33.60
C PRO A 210 -6.62 -19.45 34.94
N GLU A 211 -5.84 -19.18 35.99
CA GLU A 211 -6.06 -19.72 37.33
C GLU A 211 -7.27 -19.01 37.92
N PHE A 212 -8.45 -19.38 37.43
CA PHE A 212 -9.74 -19.02 38.00
C PHE A 212 -9.92 -19.60 39.41
N THR A 213 -9.02 -20.49 39.84
CA THR A 213 -8.87 -20.99 41.22
C THR A 213 -8.67 -19.85 42.23
N LYS A 214 -7.97 -18.75 41.88
CA LYS A 214 -7.84 -17.60 42.79
C LYS A 214 -9.12 -16.77 42.90
N ALA A 215 -10.01 -16.87 41.93
CA ALA A 215 -11.33 -16.23 41.92
C ALA A 215 -12.46 -17.17 42.41
N GLY A 216 -12.13 -18.40 42.84
CA GLY A 216 -13.12 -19.39 43.26
C GLY A 216 -14.03 -19.84 42.13
N LEU A 217 -13.52 -19.95 40.91
CA LEU A 217 -14.28 -20.35 39.72
C LEU A 217 -13.66 -21.62 39.14
N THR A 218 -14.46 -22.69 39.02
CA THR A 218 -14.06 -23.98 38.41
C THR A 218 -14.86 -24.21 37.13
N TYR A 219 -14.18 -24.62 36.05
CA TYR A 219 -14.82 -24.90 34.77
C TYR A 219 -15.22 -26.38 34.69
N ASP A 220 -16.53 -26.64 34.55
CA ASP A 220 -17.10 -27.97 34.34
C ASP A 220 -17.55 -28.12 32.88
N PRO A 221 -16.99 -29.05 32.09
CA PRO A 221 -17.32 -29.21 30.67
C PRO A 221 -18.79 -29.57 30.41
N ALA A 222 -19.54 -30.06 31.40
CA ALA A 222 -20.97 -30.33 31.26
C ALA A 222 -21.87 -29.11 31.55
N SER A 223 -21.37 -28.07 32.23
CA SER A 223 -22.21 -26.98 32.76
C SER A 223 -21.60 -25.58 32.77
N GLY A 224 -20.37 -25.42 32.26
CA GLY A 224 -19.67 -24.14 32.17
C GLY A 224 -18.93 -23.73 33.46
N LEU A 225 -18.65 -22.43 33.58
CA LEU A 225 -17.99 -21.82 34.75
C LEU A 225 -18.92 -21.87 35.98
N LYS A 226 -18.51 -22.60 37.02
CA LYS A 226 -19.19 -22.67 38.31
C LYS A 226 -18.39 -21.90 39.37
N LYS A 227 -19.09 -21.17 40.24
CA LYS A 227 -18.50 -20.57 41.44
C LYS A 227 -18.30 -21.68 42.48
N THR A 228 -17.05 -22.01 42.77
CA THR A 228 -16.68 -22.91 43.85
C THR A 228 -17.03 -22.22 45.17
N GLU A 229 -18.01 -22.76 45.89
CA GLU A 229 -18.22 -22.39 47.29
C GLU A 229 -16.95 -22.76 48.07
N LEU A 230 -16.21 -21.74 48.51
CA LEU A 230 -15.06 -21.97 49.40
C LEU A 230 -15.60 -22.65 50.67
N PRO A 231 -14.93 -23.70 51.18
CA PRO A 231 -15.33 -24.31 52.43
C PRO A 231 -15.34 -23.23 53.52
N SER A 232 -16.46 -23.11 54.22
CA SER A 232 -16.58 -22.21 55.35
C SER A 232 -15.46 -22.52 56.34
N LEU A 233 -14.53 -21.58 56.49
CA LEU A 233 -13.51 -21.63 57.53
C LEU A 233 -14.23 -21.51 58.87
N ASN A 234 -14.62 -22.66 59.43
CA ASN A 234 -15.17 -22.75 60.77
C ASN A 234 -14.00 -22.60 61.76
N MET A 235 -13.55 -21.35 61.95
CA MET A 235 -12.51 -21.01 62.93
C MET A 235 -13.10 -21.18 64.33
N ASN A 236 -12.92 -22.37 64.91
CA ASN A 236 -13.17 -22.61 66.32
C ASN A 236 -12.05 -21.96 67.15
N LEU A 237 -12.24 -20.70 67.54
CA LEU A 237 -11.31 -19.85 68.27
C LEU A 237 -11.07 -20.25 69.74
N ASN A 238 -11.45 -21.46 70.16
CA ASN A 238 -11.45 -21.83 71.59
C ASN A 238 -10.47 -22.94 72.01
N GLN A 239 -9.46 -23.27 71.20
CA GLN A 239 -8.44 -24.26 71.57
C GLN A 239 -7.04 -23.74 71.29
N GLY A 240 -6.40 -23.15 72.30
CA GLY A 240 -5.01 -22.71 72.21
C GLY A 240 -4.53 -21.93 73.42
N GLY A 241 -4.72 -22.47 74.63
CA GLY A 241 -4.13 -21.92 75.84
C GLY A 241 -2.60 -22.00 75.78
N LEU A 242 -1.94 -20.83 75.70
CA LEU A 242 -0.49 -20.71 75.73
C LEU A 242 0.01 -20.91 77.18
N HIS A 243 0.61 -22.06 77.45
CA HIS A 243 1.28 -22.36 78.71
C HIS A 243 2.71 -21.79 78.64
N LEU A 244 3.04 -20.82 79.49
CA LEU A 244 4.41 -20.28 79.63
C LEU A 244 5.17 -21.10 80.69
N PRO A 245 6.29 -21.76 80.34
CA PRO A 245 7.16 -22.42 81.32
C PRO A 245 8.07 -21.40 82.00
N GLY A 246 8.21 -21.55 83.32
CA GLY A 246 8.95 -20.66 84.22
C GLY A 246 10.46 -20.60 83.99
N LEU A 247 11.01 -19.44 84.33
CA LEU A 247 12.43 -19.18 84.53
C LEU A 247 12.82 -19.55 85.98
N PRO A 248 13.99 -20.16 86.23
CA PRO A 248 14.65 -20.11 87.52
C PRO A 248 15.26 -18.73 87.80
#